data_AF-A0ABD6JHQ1-F1
#
_entry.id   AF-A0ABD6JHQ1-F1
#
_cell.length_a   1.000
_cell.length_b   1.000
_cell.length_c   1.000
_cell.angle_alpha   90.00
_cell.angle_beta   90.00
_cell.angle_gamma   90.00
#
_symmetry.space_group_name_H-M   'P 1'
#
loop_
_entity.id
_entity.type
_entity.pdbx_description
1 polymer ?
#
loop_
_entity_poly.entity_id
_entity_poly.type
_entity_poly.pdbx_seq_one_letter_code
_entity_poly.pdbx_strand_id
1 'polypeptide(L)'
;MRLIFSMIKNIIVVIAIVIIVYIALKYAPFLKEQDWNPVNHDNDQMNQVTQPTNDAQHVYVSGEKYSLKENDLIKNVPLSQIKNVFKMIDKQEFMAVSGMNRMAYNDQYIIGQRGDEFILYKFGDESMRVYNTEFEMQQDLNELGQNLQLKSENAYQ
;
A
#
# COMPACT_ATOMS: atom_id res chain seq x y z
N MET A 1 54.09 5.65 19.98
CA MET A 1 53.27 6.54 19.12
C MET A 1 52.63 5.84 17.91
N ARG A 2 53.00 4.61 17.51
CA ARG A 2 52.39 3.93 16.33
C ARG A 2 50.94 3.45 16.53
N LEU A 3 50.57 3.06 17.75
CA LEU A 3 49.22 2.54 18.07
C LEU A 3 48.14 3.63 18.12
N ILE A 4 48.49 4.83 18.58
CA ILE A 4 47.54 5.96 18.71
C ILE A 4 47.13 6.46 17.31
N PHE A 5 48.07 6.57 16.37
CA PHE A 5 47.78 6.93 14.99
C PHE A 5 46.91 5.87 14.26
N SER A 6 47.08 4.59 14.59
CA SER A 6 46.22 3.52 14.07
C SER A 6 44.79 3.61 14.60
N MET A 7 44.61 3.95 15.89
CA MET A 7 43.28 4.14 16.47
C MET A 7 42.55 5.33 15.85
N ILE A 8 43.24 6.46 15.65
CA ILE A 8 42.66 7.66 15.02
C ILE A 8 42.16 7.35 13.59
N LYS A 9 42.93 6.58 12.82
CA LYS A 9 42.54 6.19 11.46
C LYS A 9 41.24 5.36 11.46
N ASN A 10 41.10 4.42 12.40
CA ASN A 10 39.87 3.63 12.52
C ASN A 10 38.67 4.48 12.97
N ILE A 11 38.87 5.43 13.87
CA ILE A 11 37.81 6.37 14.30
C ILE A 11 37.31 7.21 13.11
N ILE A 12 38.21 7.72 12.27
CA ILE A 12 37.84 8.49 11.07
C ILE A 12 36.99 7.66 10.11
N VAL A 13 37.33 6.38 9.92
CA VAL A 13 36.56 5.47 9.06
C VAL A 13 35.15 5.25 9.61
N VAL A 14 35.01 5.04 10.92
CA VAL A 14 33.70 4.88 11.56
C VAL A 14 32.85 6.13 11.40
N ILE A 15 33.44 7.32 11.61
CA ILE A 15 32.75 8.60 11.43
C ILE A 15 32.28 8.77 9.97
N ALA A 16 33.12 8.41 9.00
CA ALA A 16 32.75 8.50 7.58
C ALA A 16 31.55 7.60 7.24
N ILE A 17 31.51 6.38 7.78
CA ILE A 17 30.37 5.46 7.59
C ILE A 17 29.09 6.06 8.19
N VAL A 18 29.17 6.61 9.41
CA VAL A 18 28.02 7.25 10.07
C VAL A 18 27.47 8.42 9.24
N ILE A 19 28.35 9.24 8.65
CA ILE A 19 27.96 10.35 7.78
C ILE A 19 27.25 9.84 6.52
N ILE A 20 27.78 8.79 5.88
CA ILE A 20 27.16 8.20 4.69
C ILE A 20 25.77 7.66 5.02
N VAL A 21 25.62 6.96 6.14
CA VAL A 21 24.33 6.44 6.62
C VAL A 21 23.34 7.59 6.88
N TYR A 22 23.79 8.67 7.53
CA TYR A 22 22.95 9.85 7.76
C TYR A 22 22.46 10.49 6.45
N ILE A 23 23.33 10.64 5.45
CA ILE A 23 22.98 11.18 4.14
C ILE A 23 21.97 10.26 3.43
N ALA A 24 22.19 8.94 3.46
CA ALA A 24 21.27 7.97 2.87
C ALA A 24 19.88 8.05 3.52
N LEU A 25 19.81 8.08 4.85
CA LEU A 25 18.55 8.24 5.59
C LEU A 25 17.85 9.58 5.26
N LYS A 26 18.60 10.65 5.00
CA LYS A 26 18.00 11.98 4.77
C LYS A 26 17.56 12.24 3.32
N TYR A 27 18.30 11.73 2.34
CA TYR A 27 18.13 12.13 0.93
C TYR A 27 17.70 10.99 0.00
N ALA A 28 17.83 9.72 0.40
CA ALA A 28 17.37 8.62 -0.42
C ALA A 28 15.84 8.49 -0.29
N PRO A 29 15.07 8.64 -1.39
CA PRO A 29 13.60 8.69 -1.31
C PRO A 29 13.01 7.43 -0.66
N PHE A 30 13.54 6.25 -0.98
CA PHE A 30 13.09 4.97 -0.41
C PHE A 30 13.36 4.78 1.09
N LEU A 31 14.30 5.52 1.68
CA LEU A 31 14.59 5.47 3.13
C LEU A 31 13.94 6.63 3.88
N LYS A 32 13.84 7.80 3.23
CA LYS A 32 13.27 9.01 3.81
C LYS A 32 11.81 8.81 4.19
N GLU A 33 11.06 8.10 3.35
CA GLU A 33 9.62 7.88 3.48
C GLU A 33 9.25 6.70 4.42
N GLN A 34 10.22 6.16 5.16
CA GLN A 34 9.99 5.04 6.07
C GLN A 34 9.74 5.52 7.50
N ASP A 35 8.66 5.04 8.14
CA ASP A 35 8.25 5.44 9.50
C ASP A 35 9.31 5.19 10.59
N TRP A 36 10.18 4.19 10.39
CA TRP A 36 11.26 3.88 11.33
C TRP A 36 12.44 4.85 11.24
N ASN A 37 12.51 5.69 10.19
CA ASN A 37 13.67 6.53 9.92
C ASN A 37 13.76 7.66 10.95
N PRO A 38 14.78 7.68 11.82
CA PRO A 38 14.90 8.66 12.90
C PRO A 38 15.22 10.08 12.40
N VAL A 39 15.55 10.26 11.12
CA VAL A 39 15.82 11.57 10.50
C VAL A 39 14.58 12.09 9.75
N ASN A 40 13.48 11.33 9.73
CA ASN A 40 12.22 11.81 9.18
C ASN A 40 11.70 12.97 10.05
N HIS A 41 11.57 14.14 9.46
CA HIS A 41 10.95 15.29 10.09
C HIS A 41 9.65 15.54 9.35
N ASP A 42 8.56 14.92 9.80
CA ASP A 42 7.20 15.30 9.44
C ASP A 42 6.85 16.62 10.14
N ASN A 43 7.59 17.67 9.81
CA ASN A 43 7.23 19.03 10.16
C ASN A 43 6.35 19.57 9.04
N ASP A 44 5.07 19.20 9.04
CA ASP A 44 3.98 19.96 8.40
C ASP A 44 2.62 19.33 8.75
N GLN A 45 2.17 19.51 9.99
CA GLN A 45 0.73 19.42 10.31
C GLN A 45 0.29 20.67 11.07
N MET A 46 0.37 21.81 10.39
CA MET A 46 -0.43 22.98 10.71
C MET A 46 -1.05 23.51 9.41
N ASN A 47 -2.39 23.46 9.36
CA ASN A 47 -3.30 24.11 8.42
C ASN A 47 -3.39 23.55 6.99
N GLN A 48 -4.50 22.85 6.72
CA GLN A 48 -5.53 23.44 5.85
C GLN A 48 -6.87 22.71 6.04
N VAL A 49 -7.75 23.38 6.78
CA VAL A 49 -9.20 23.22 6.61
C VAL A 49 -9.53 23.84 5.26
N THR A 50 -9.93 23.02 4.28
CA THR A 50 -10.60 23.50 3.07
C THR A 50 -11.84 22.66 2.81
N GLN A 51 -12.95 23.41 2.74
CA GLN A 51 -14.34 23.16 2.39
C GLN A 51 -14.68 21.95 1.48
N PRO A 52 -15.91 21.39 1.59
CA PRO A 52 -16.29 20.12 0.99
C PRO A 52 -16.65 20.26 -0.49
N THR A 53 -16.01 19.45 -1.33
CA THR A 53 -16.51 19.09 -2.66
C THR A 53 -16.89 17.62 -2.64
N ASN A 54 -18.08 17.34 -3.17
CA ASN A 54 -18.80 16.07 -3.14
C ASN A 54 -18.12 14.97 -3.98
N ASP A 55 -16.95 14.50 -3.56
CA ASP A 55 -16.39 13.22 -3.98
C ASP A 55 -15.96 12.50 -2.71
N ALA A 56 -16.38 11.23 -2.57
CA ALA A 56 -16.25 10.41 -1.36
C ALA A 56 -14.95 10.70 -0.60
N GLN A 57 -15.07 11.46 0.50
CA GLN A 57 -13.94 11.87 1.32
C GLN A 57 -13.22 10.61 1.81
N HIS A 58 -12.02 10.39 1.29
CA HIS A 58 -11.08 9.46 1.87
C HIS A 58 -10.71 9.99 3.25
N VAL A 59 -11.38 9.48 4.28
CA VAL A 59 -10.97 9.72 5.67
C VAL A 59 -9.75 8.85 5.90
N TYR A 60 -8.57 9.40 5.62
CA TYR A 60 -7.32 8.84 6.09
C TYR A 60 -7.25 9.10 7.59
N VAL A 61 -7.49 8.07 8.40
CA VAL A 61 -7.18 8.14 9.82
C VAL A 61 -5.66 8.20 9.91
N SER A 62 -5.13 9.25 10.53
CA SER A 62 -3.70 9.52 10.61
C SER A 62 -2.92 8.28 11.07
N GLY A 63 -2.00 7.78 10.23
CA GLY A 63 -1.23 6.56 10.46
C GLY A 63 -1.76 5.28 9.78
N GLU A 64 -2.91 5.33 9.10
CA GLU A 64 -3.45 4.19 8.36
C GLU A 64 -2.95 4.12 6.91
N LYS A 65 -2.38 2.97 6.53
CA LYS A 65 -1.85 2.66 5.18
C LYS A 65 -2.94 2.57 4.10
N TYR A 66 -4.21 2.66 4.47
CA TYR A 66 -5.35 2.48 3.60
C TYR A 66 -6.56 3.29 4.09
N SER A 67 -7.51 3.50 3.19
CA SER A 67 -8.85 4.01 3.51
C SER A 67 -9.87 2.88 3.38
N LEU A 68 -10.87 2.85 4.27
CA LEU A 68 -12.00 1.92 4.15
C LEU A 68 -13.08 2.53 3.27
N LYS A 69 -13.47 1.82 2.21
CA LYS A 69 -14.61 2.16 1.36
C LYS A 69 -15.65 1.05 1.43
N GLU A 70 -16.92 1.39 1.24
CA GLU A 70 -17.98 0.38 1.07
C GLU A 70 -17.65 -0.55 -0.11
N ASN A 71 -17.99 -1.83 0.02
CA ASN A 71 -17.80 -2.77 -1.08
C ASN A 71 -18.78 -2.46 -2.23
N ASP A 72 -18.24 -1.84 -3.29
CA ASP A 72 -18.97 -1.55 -4.52
C ASP A 72 -18.69 -2.53 -5.67
N LEU A 73 -17.87 -3.56 -5.42
CA LEU A 73 -17.39 -4.50 -6.43
C LEU A 73 -18.51 -5.43 -6.92
N ILE A 74 -19.36 -5.90 -6.00
CA ILE A 74 -20.49 -6.77 -6.30
C ILE A 74 -21.70 -6.25 -5.53
N LYS A 75 -22.57 -5.52 -6.22
CA LYS A 75 -23.77 -4.92 -5.64
C LYS A 75 -24.93 -5.91 -5.60
N ASN A 76 -25.82 -5.72 -4.63
CA ASN A 76 -27.08 -6.49 -4.49
C ASN A 76 -26.90 -8.00 -4.29
N VAL A 77 -25.75 -8.43 -3.75
CA VAL A 77 -25.49 -9.84 -3.39
C VAL A 77 -25.29 -9.94 -1.89
N PRO A 78 -25.95 -10.87 -1.19
CA PRO A 78 -25.69 -11.11 0.23
C PRO A 78 -24.21 -11.42 0.46
N LEU A 79 -23.59 -10.79 1.47
CA LEU A 79 -22.15 -10.92 1.76
C LEU A 79 -21.68 -12.38 1.83
N SER A 80 -22.49 -13.26 2.41
CA SER A 80 -22.22 -14.71 2.53
C SER A 80 -22.17 -15.46 1.18
N GLN A 81 -22.74 -14.89 0.12
CA GLN A 81 -22.82 -15.49 -1.21
C GLN A 81 -21.84 -14.87 -2.21
N ILE A 82 -21.26 -13.71 -1.90
CA ILE A 82 -20.37 -12.97 -2.80
C ILE A 82 -19.26 -13.85 -3.36
N LYS A 83 -18.63 -14.69 -2.54
CA LYS A 83 -17.59 -15.63 -2.98
C LYS A 83 -18.07 -16.56 -4.09
N ASN A 84 -19.27 -17.14 -3.93
CA ASN A 84 -19.81 -18.10 -4.89
C ASN A 84 -20.22 -17.41 -6.18
N VAL A 85 -20.86 -16.24 -6.07
CA VAL A 85 -21.22 -15.42 -7.22
C VAL A 85 -19.97 -14.99 -8.00
N PHE A 86 -18.94 -14.48 -7.32
CA PHE A 86 -17.68 -14.10 -7.95
C PHE A 86 -17.03 -15.27 -8.70
N LYS A 87 -17.08 -16.49 -8.15
CA LYS A 87 -16.55 -17.69 -8.82
C LYS A 87 -17.25 -17.98 -10.15
N MET A 88 -18.57 -17.74 -10.23
CA MET A 88 -19.38 -18.00 -11.42
C MET A 88 -19.27 -16.92 -12.50
N ILE A 89 -18.94 -15.68 -12.12
CA ILE A 89 -18.84 -14.56 -13.07
C ILE A 89 -17.57 -14.69 -13.93
N ASP A 90 -17.68 -14.35 -15.22
CA ASP A 90 -16.52 -14.23 -16.10
C ASP A 90 -15.56 -13.15 -15.58
N LYS A 91 -14.27 -13.48 -15.47
CA LYS A 91 -13.31 -12.58 -14.81
C LYS A 91 -13.00 -11.36 -15.66
N GLN A 92 -13.08 -11.46 -16.99
CA GLN A 92 -12.89 -10.32 -17.88
C GLN A 92 -14.08 -9.37 -17.78
N GLU A 93 -15.31 -9.91 -17.85
CA GLU A 93 -16.52 -9.11 -17.68
C GLU A 93 -16.55 -8.43 -16.32
N PHE A 94 -16.17 -9.14 -15.25
CA PHE A 94 -16.06 -8.56 -13.92
C PHE A 94 -15.07 -7.39 -13.88
N MET A 95 -13.87 -7.56 -14.45
CA MET A 95 -12.85 -6.51 -14.51
C MET A 95 -13.35 -5.29 -15.30
N ALA A 96 -13.98 -5.51 -16.45
CA ALA A 96 -14.53 -4.44 -17.28
C ALA A 96 -15.63 -3.65 -16.56
N VAL A 97 -16.55 -4.32 -15.85
CA VAL A 97 -17.67 -3.68 -15.13
C VAL A 97 -17.21 -2.98 -13.85
N SER A 98 -16.25 -3.56 -13.14
CA SER A 98 -15.69 -2.98 -11.91
C SER A 98 -14.66 -1.88 -12.16
N GLY A 99 -14.23 -1.69 -13.42
CA GLY A 99 -13.19 -0.74 -13.81
C GLY A 99 -11.79 -1.17 -13.41
N MET A 100 -11.56 -2.47 -13.15
CA MET A 100 -10.25 -2.98 -12.78
C MET A 100 -9.38 -3.25 -14.01
N ASN A 101 -8.24 -2.58 -14.11
CA ASN A 101 -7.25 -2.82 -15.17
C ASN A 101 -6.38 -4.05 -14.90
N ARG A 102 -6.12 -4.30 -13.62
CA ARG A 102 -5.41 -5.49 -13.13
C ARG A 102 -6.15 -6.08 -11.96
N MET A 103 -6.16 -7.39 -11.84
CA MET A 103 -6.80 -8.12 -10.75
C MET A 103 -5.96 -9.33 -10.35
N ALA A 104 -6.11 -9.77 -9.11
CA ALA A 104 -5.82 -11.13 -8.70
C ALA A 104 -6.78 -11.55 -7.59
N TYR A 105 -6.98 -12.85 -7.43
CA TYR A 105 -7.89 -13.36 -6.41
C TYR A 105 -7.47 -14.74 -5.96
N ASN A 106 -7.93 -15.13 -4.78
CA ASN A 106 -7.88 -16.51 -4.30
C ASN A 106 -9.24 -16.87 -3.67
N ASP A 107 -9.25 -17.86 -2.77
CA ASP A 107 -10.46 -18.28 -2.08
C ASP A 107 -10.98 -17.30 -1.02
N GLN A 108 -10.18 -16.31 -0.63
CA GLN A 108 -10.49 -15.41 0.49
C GLN A 108 -10.51 -13.93 0.07
N TYR A 109 -9.71 -13.54 -0.90
CA TYR A 109 -9.48 -12.15 -1.26
C TYR A 109 -9.59 -11.90 -2.76
N ILE A 110 -10.01 -10.68 -3.10
CA ILE A 110 -9.80 -10.04 -4.40
C ILE A 110 -8.87 -8.85 -4.16
N ILE A 111 -7.90 -8.70 -5.04
CA ILE A 111 -7.09 -7.49 -5.14
C ILE A 111 -7.20 -6.94 -6.55
N GLY A 112 -7.14 -5.62 -6.68
CA GLY A 112 -7.32 -4.97 -7.96
C GLY A 112 -6.60 -3.64 -8.06
N GLN A 113 -6.34 -3.22 -9.29
CA GLN A 113 -5.99 -1.84 -9.62
C GLN A 113 -7.18 -1.23 -10.35
N ARG A 114 -7.70 -0.11 -9.84
CA ARG A 114 -8.82 0.63 -10.40
C ARG A 114 -8.41 2.09 -10.59
N GLY A 115 -8.06 2.46 -11.82
CA GLY A 115 -7.40 3.74 -12.09
C GLY A 115 -6.04 3.81 -11.39
N ASP A 116 -5.85 4.84 -10.58
CA ASP A 116 -4.64 5.05 -9.78
C ASP A 116 -4.71 4.42 -8.38
N GLU A 117 -5.85 3.84 -8.01
CA GLU A 117 -6.05 3.20 -6.70
C GLU A 117 -5.81 1.69 -6.76
N PHE A 118 -5.40 1.15 -5.61
CA PHE A 118 -5.29 -0.28 -5.38
C PHE A 118 -6.31 -0.71 -4.33
N ILE A 119 -6.92 -1.87 -4.52
CA ILE A 119 -7.96 -2.37 -3.62
C ILE A 119 -7.60 -3.73 -3.07
N LEU A 120 -8.01 -3.98 -1.83
CA LEU A 120 -8.02 -5.28 -1.19
C LEU A 120 -9.39 -5.51 -0.58
N TYR A 121 -10.05 -6.56 -1.03
CA TYR A 121 -11.37 -6.95 -0.55
C TYR A 121 -11.34 -8.40 -0.08
N LYS A 122 -11.81 -8.64 1.14
CA LYS A 122 -12.02 -9.98 1.67
C LYS A 122 -13.47 -10.39 1.44
N PHE A 123 -13.69 -11.57 0.89
CA PHE A 123 -15.04 -12.04 0.61
C PHE A 123 -15.90 -12.08 1.87
N GLY A 124 -17.01 -11.33 1.82
CA GLY A 124 -18.02 -11.30 2.87
C GLY A 124 -17.86 -10.17 3.88
N ASP A 125 -16.82 -9.33 3.72
CA ASP A 125 -16.69 -8.11 4.51
C ASP A 125 -17.59 -6.99 3.94
N GLU A 126 -18.06 -6.07 4.80
CA GLU A 126 -18.90 -4.94 4.40
C GLU A 126 -18.12 -3.85 3.63
N SER A 127 -16.81 -3.79 3.88
CA SER A 127 -15.90 -2.78 3.35
C SER A 127 -14.71 -3.40 2.63
N MET A 128 -14.12 -2.63 1.73
CA MET A 128 -12.83 -2.90 1.11
C MET A 128 -11.78 -1.87 1.57
N ARG A 129 -10.51 -2.30 1.58
CA ARG A 129 -9.37 -1.42 1.82
C ARG A 129 -8.90 -0.84 0.49
N VAL A 130 -8.63 0.45 0.47
CA VAL A 130 -8.17 1.19 -0.71
C VAL A 130 -6.86 1.90 -0.39
N TYR A 131 -5.86 1.68 -1.24
CA TYR A 131 -4.48 2.12 -1.09
C TYR A 131 -4.10 3.04 -2.26
N ASN A 132 -3.15 3.93 -2.03
CA ASN A 132 -2.62 4.82 -3.07
C ASN A 132 -1.55 4.13 -3.91
N THR A 133 -0.88 3.12 -3.37
CA THR A 133 0.22 2.44 -4.06
C THR A 133 0.08 0.92 -4.04
N GLU A 134 0.59 0.26 -5.08
CA GLU A 134 0.66 -1.20 -5.13
C GLU A 134 1.51 -1.75 -3.97
N PHE A 135 2.56 -1.01 -3.59
CA PHE A 135 3.48 -1.40 -2.54
C PHE A 135 2.79 -1.54 -1.17
N GLU A 136 2.00 -0.54 -0.76
CA GLU A 136 1.28 -0.58 0.52
C GLU A 136 0.29 -1.76 0.57
N MET A 137 -0.44 -1.98 -0.52
CA MET A 137 -1.39 -3.09 -0.66
C MET A 137 -0.67 -4.45 -0.61
N GLN A 138 0.48 -4.58 -1.28
CA GLN A 138 1.31 -5.78 -1.25
C GLN A 138 1.94 -6.02 0.12
N GLN A 139 2.32 -4.98 0.84
CA GLN A 139 2.80 -5.10 2.22
C GLN A 139 1.70 -5.65 3.13
N ASP A 140 0.48 -5.11 3.07
CA ASP A 140 -0.66 -5.59 3.85
C ASP A 140 -1.03 -7.04 3.47
N LEU A 141 -1.01 -7.39 2.18
CA LEU A 141 -1.18 -8.79 1.75
C LEU A 141 -0.16 -9.74 2.38
N ASN A 142 1.11 -9.34 2.40
CA ASN A 142 2.18 -10.12 3.00
C ASN A 142 1.99 -10.25 4.52
N GLU A 143 1.57 -9.18 5.20
CA GLU A 143 1.21 -9.20 6.64
C GLU A 143 0.01 -10.15 6.90
N LEU A 144 -0.92 -10.27 5.95
CA LEU A 144 -2.04 -11.23 5.96
C LEU A 144 -1.63 -12.66 5.53
N GLY A 145 -0.36 -12.89 5.21
CA GLY A 145 0.15 -14.18 4.74
C GLY A 145 -0.37 -14.60 3.36
N GLN A 146 -0.81 -13.64 2.55
CA GLN A 146 -1.31 -13.85 1.20
C GLN A 146 -0.25 -13.48 0.17
N ASN A 147 -0.14 -14.27 -0.89
CA ASN A 147 0.71 -13.96 -2.03
C ASN A 147 -0.16 -13.90 -3.29
N LEU A 148 -0.58 -12.69 -3.65
CA LEU A 148 -1.40 -12.41 -4.81
C LEU A 148 -0.70 -11.35 -5.66
N GLN A 149 -0.46 -11.67 -6.93
CA GLN A 149 0.18 -10.75 -7.88
C GLN A 149 -0.85 -10.31 -8.92
N LEU A 150 -1.02 -9.00 -9.03
CA LEU A 150 -1.95 -8.36 -9.96
C LEU A 150 -1.59 -8.69 -11.41
N LYS A 151 -2.54 -9.30 -12.13
CA LYS A 151 -2.44 -9.66 -13.54
C LYS A 151 -3.37 -8.78 -14.38
N SER A 152 -3.00 -8.52 -15.62
CA SER A 152 -3.87 -7.83 -16.57
C SER A 152 -5.05 -8.70 -16.99
N GLU A 153 -6.08 -8.07 -17.56
CA GLU A 153 -7.30 -8.73 -18.06
C GLU A 153 -7.02 -9.90 -19.02
N ASN A 154 -5.98 -9.79 -19.86
CA ASN A 154 -5.57 -10.83 -20.80
C ASN A 154 -5.13 -12.14 -20.12
N ALA A 155 -4.78 -12.11 -18.84
CA ALA A 155 -4.41 -13.31 -18.09
C ALA A 155 -5.62 -14.19 -17.71
N TYR A 156 -6.84 -13.73 -18.00
CA TYR A 156 -8.10 -14.37 -17.64
C TYR A 156 -8.94 -14.79 -18.85
N GLN A 157 -8.33 -14.84 -20.04
CA GLN A 157 -8.91 -15.45 -21.25
C GLN A 157 -9.06 -16.97 -21.11
#